data_AF-A0A7D9IJH4-F1
#
_entry.id   AF-A0A7D9IJH4-F1
#
_cell.length_a   1.000
_cell.length_b   1.000
_cell.length_c   1.000
_cell.angle_alpha   90.00
_cell.angle_beta   90.00
_cell.angle_gamma   90.00
#
_symmetry.space_group_name_H-M   'P 1'
#
loop_
_entity.id
_entity.type
_entity.pdbx_description
1 polymer ?
#
loop_
_entity_poly.entity_id
_entity_poly.type
_entity_poly.pdbx_seq_one_letter_code
_entity_poly.pdbx_strand_id
1 'polypeptide(L)'
;MLKAALSGGYVNFGVFNLYGDEALNNSLNMFVKLAYSIPRKDILDYPKLSHAYYNLVEVVTQDHMSFVGNLEPNIFLYVLSSISDGLVALDSMVSTSCCATLDNIVSYIFKILSKRNKHVSQGTATEEFSCLTTLELNPEVLRQLLSTVLNIIMFEDCKNQWSMSRPLLGLILLNEKYFTELEQNLVASQPINKQQPMVECFKALMQNVERSLNGKNRDRFTQNLSVFRRDITNLSKNPSENPVNTDMMN
;
A
#
# COMPACT_ATOMS: atom_id res chain seq x y z
N MET A 1 -20.81 8.09 -13.26
CA MET A 1 -20.63 7.98 -14.72
C MET A 1 -19.19 7.63 -15.09
N LEU A 2 -18.18 8.45 -14.77
CA LEU A 2 -16.77 8.17 -15.11
C LEU A 2 -16.26 6.80 -14.64
N LYS A 3 -16.57 6.38 -13.40
CA LYS A 3 -16.25 5.03 -12.89
C LYS A 3 -16.75 3.92 -13.82
N ALA A 4 -18.04 3.96 -14.15
CA ALA A 4 -18.69 2.97 -15.01
C ALA A 4 -18.13 2.99 -16.44
N ALA A 5 -17.81 4.18 -16.95
CA ALA A 5 -17.19 4.32 -18.27
C ALA A 5 -15.75 3.78 -18.32
N LEU A 6 -15.00 3.86 -17.23
CA LEU A 6 -13.58 3.49 -17.16
C LEU A 6 -13.31 2.08 -16.62
N SER A 7 -14.31 1.39 -16.06
CA SER A 7 -14.19 0.04 -15.48
C SER A 7 -14.34 -1.12 -16.48
N GLY A 8 -14.32 -0.85 -17.78
CA GLY A 8 -14.39 -1.86 -18.85
C GLY A 8 -15.70 -2.65 -18.95
N GLY A 9 -16.65 -2.40 -18.04
CA GLY A 9 -17.92 -3.12 -17.95
C GLY A 9 -18.93 -2.75 -19.04
N TYR A 10 -18.73 -1.62 -19.73
CA TYR A 10 -19.62 -1.13 -20.79
C TYR A 10 -19.02 -1.23 -22.19
N VAL A 11 -17.70 -1.12 -22.33
CA VAL A 11 -17.00 -1.20 -23.62
C VAL A 11 -15.64 -1.86 -23.42
N ASN A 12 -15.28 -2.78 -24.32
CA ASN A 12 -13.96 -3.42 -24.31
C ASN A 12 -12.90 -2.42 -24.82
N PHE A 13 -11.97 -2.02 -23.95
CA PHE A 13 -11.00 -0.96 -24.27
C PHE A 13 -9.98 -1.33 -25.36
N GLY A 14 -9.78 -2.62 -25.64
CA GLY A 14 -8.90 -3.07 -26.73
C GLY A 14 -9.37 -2.60 -28.11
N VAL A 15 -10.67 -2.29 -28.23
CA VAL A 15 -11.29 -1.82 -29.47
C VAL A 15 -10.84 -0.40 -29.83
N PHE A 16 -10.67 0.50 -28.84
CA PHE A 16 -10.26 1.88 -29.09
C PHE A 16 -8.87 1.93 -29.74
N ASN A 17 -7.92 1.13 -29.26
CA ASN A 17 -6.58 1.07 -29.83
C ASN A 17 -6.56 0.47 -31.24
N LEU A 18 -7.46 -0.47 -31.54
CA LEU A 18 -7.60 -1.05 -32.89
C LEU A 18 -8.13 -0.05 -33.92
N TYR A 19 -8.97 0.89 -33.49
CA TYR A 19 -9.55 1.93 -34.36
C TYR A 19 -8.79 3.26 -34.29
N GLY A 20 -7.72 3.37 -33.50
CA GLY A 20 -6.98 4.62 -33.29
C GLY A 20 -7.78 5.69 -32.56
N ASP A 21 -8.76 5.30 -31.74
CA ASP A 21 -9.63 6.21 -31.01
C ASP A 21 -8.96 6.68 -29.71
N GLU A 22 -8.77 8.01 -29.59
CA GLU A 22 -8.15 8.67 -28.45
C GLU A 22 -9.12 8.98 -27.30
N ALA A 23 -10.42 8.69 -27.43
CA ALA A 23 -11.44 9.07 -26.45
C ALA A 23 -11.14 8.55 -25.04
N LEU A 24 -10.61 7.33 -24.93
CA LEU A 24 -10.20 6.74 -23.65
C LEU A 24 -9.03 7.53 -23.02
N ASN A 25 -7.98 7.80 -23.79
CA ASN A 25 -6.81 8.56 -23.34
C ASN A 25 -7.20 9.99 -22.94
N ASN A 26 -8.07 10.63 -23.73
CA ASN A 26 -8.60 11.95 -23.43
C ASN A 26 -9.43 11.97 -22.14
N SER A 27 -10.24 10.94 -21.90
CA SER A 27 -11.01 10.80 -20.67
C SER A 27 -10.11 10.60 -19.44
N LEU A 28 -9.07 9.77 -19.55
CA LEU A 28 -8.08 9.54 -18.49
C LEU A 28 -7.28 10.81 -18.19
N ASN A 29 -6.84 11.53 -19.22
CA ASN A 29 -6.15 12.82 -19.06
C ASN A 29 -7.04 13.89 -18.41
N MET A 30 -8.32 13.94 -18.78
CA MET A 30 -9.26 14.87 -18.14
C MET A 30 -9.47 14.52 -16.67
N PHE A 31 -9.59 13.23 -16.33
CA PHE A 31 -9.65 12.78 -14.94
C PHE A 31 -8.43 13.24 -14.14
N VAL A 32 -7.22 13.05 -14.66
CA VAL A 32 -5.98 13.47 -14.00
C VAL A 32 -5.95 14.99 -13.76
N LYS A 33 -6.35 15.78 -14.76
CA LYS A 33 -6.43 17.24 -14.62
C LYS A 33 -7.42 17.67 -13.54
N LEU A 34 -8.60 17.03 -13.48
CA LEU A 34 -9.60 17.29 -12.45
C LEU A 34 -9.09 16.89 -11.06
N ALA A 35 -8.51 15.69 -10.93
CA ALA A 35 -7.91 15.18 -9.69
C ALA A 35 -6.81 16.10 -9.14
N TYR A 36 -5.98 16.64 -10.02
CA TYR A 36 -4.89 17.54 -9.65
C TYR A 36 -5.36 18.97 -9.35
N SER A 37 -6.50 19.40 -9.91
CA SER A 37 -7.05 20.75 -9.71
C SER A 37 -7.65 20.99 -8.32
N ILE A 38 -8.01 19.93 -7.59
CA ILE A 38 -8.64 20.01 -6.27
C ILE A 38 -7.57 19.77 -5.20
N PRO A 39 -7.42 20.63 -4.18
CA PRO A 39 -6.51 20.38 -3.07
C PRO A 39 -6.84 19.08 -2.32
N ARG A 40 -5.82 18.31 -1.92
CA ARG A 40 -6.02 17.02 -1.21
C ARG A 40 -6.81 17.13 0.09
N LYS A 41 -6.67 18.25 0.81
CA LYS A 41 -7.39 18.51 2.06
C LYS A 41 -8.90 18.56 1.79
N ASP A 42 -9.30 19.32 0.78
CA ASP A 42 -10.69 19.48 0.36
C ASP A 42 -11.30 18.15 -0.12
N ILE A 43 -10.50 17.23 -0.70
CA ILE A 43 -10.98 15.90 -1.09
C ILE A 43 -11.52 15.14 0.11
N LEU A 44 -10.82 15.18 1.26
CA LEU A 44 -11.21 14.46 2.47
C LEU A 44 -12.32 15.16 3.26
N ASP A 45 -12.43 16.48 3.18
CA ASP A 45 -13.45 17.27 3.89
C ASP A 45 -14.88 17.03 3.36
N TYR A 46 -15.02 16.61 2.11
CA TYR A 46 -16.33 16.32 1.50
C TYR A 46 -16.49 14.81 1.24
N PRO A 47 -17.22 14.05 2.09
CA PRO A 47 -17.30 12.58 2.00
C PRO A 47 -17.75 12.04 0.64
N LYS A 48 -18.72 12.70 0.00
CA LYS A 48 -19.20 12.32 -1.35
C LYS A 48 -18.11 12.46 -2.41
N LEU A 49 -17.30 13.52 -2.30
CA LEU A 49 -16.18 13.77 -3.21
C LEU A 49 -15.05 12.78 -2.93
N SER A 50 -14.68 12.58 -1.67
CA SER A 50 -13.70 11.58 -1.23
C SER A 50 -14.03 10.20 -1.81
N HIS A 51 -15.26 9.73 -1.60
CA HIS A 51 -15.72 8.44 -2.12
C HIS A 51 -15.62 8.38 -3.64
N ALA A 52 -16.10 9.40 -4.36
CA ALA A 52 -16.04 9.42 -5.81
C ALA A 52 -14.60 9.42 -6.34
N TYR A 53 -13.70 10.17 -5.70
CA TYR A 53 -12.29 10.26 -6.05
C TYR A 53 -11.56 8.93 -5.84
N TYR A 54 -11.57 8.39 -4.62
CA TYR A 54 -10.80 7.18 -4.30
C TYR A 54 -11.33 5.94 -5.03
N ASN A 55 -12.65 5.82 -5.21
CA ASN A 55 -13.22 4.76 -6.04
C ASN A 55 -12.77 4.86 -7.51
N LEU A 56 -12.61 6.08 -8.03
CA LEU A 56 -12.20 6.29 -9.41
C LEU A 56 -10.70 5.99 -9.60
N VAL A 57 -9.86 6.44 -8.66
CA VAL A 57 -8.43 6.10 -8.64
C VAL A 57 -8.24 4.58 -8.57
N GLU A 58 -9.01 3.89 -7.72
CA GLU A 58 -8.98 2.43 -7.62
C GLU A 58 -9.24 1.76 -8.97
N VAL A 59 -10.32 2.14 -9.66
CA VAL A 59 -10.66 1.59 -10.99
C VAL A 59 -9.58 1.89 -12.03
N VAL A 60 -9.07 3.13 -12.05
CA VAL A 60 -8.02 3.52 -13.01
C VAL A 60 -6.72 2.74 -12.77
N THR A 61 -6.33 2.53 -11.50
CA THR A 61 -5.15 1.71 -11.18
C THR A 61 -5.37 0.22 -11.39
N GLN A 62 -6.60 -0.26 -11.33
CA GLN A 62 -6.93 -1.66 -11.61
C GLN A 62 -6.82 -1.98 -13.10
N ASP A 63 -7.47 -1.19 -13.96
CA ASP A 63 -7.63 -1.51 -15.38
C ASP A 63 -6.60 -0.79 -16.28
N HIS A 64 -6.13 0.39 -15.87
CA HIS A 64 -5.29 1.29 -16.69
C HIS A 64 -3.95 1.59 -16.03
N MET A 65 -3.37 0.64 -15.30
CA MET A 65 -2.12 0.86 -14.54
C MET A 65 -0.94 1.29 -15.42
N SER A 66 -0.88 0.85 -16.69
CA SER A 66 0.14 1.31 -17.64
C SER A 66 0.05 2.80 -17.95
N PHE A 67 -1.16 3.37 -17.97
CA PHE A 67 -1.34 4.82 -18.09
C PHE A 67 -0.85 5.53 -16.83
N VAL A 68 -1.24 5.02 -15.64
CA VAL A 68 -0.84 5.57 -14.34
C VAL A 68 0.69 5.54 -14.15
N GLY A 69 1.35 4.46 -14.59
CA GLY A 69 2.80 4.32 -14.54
C GLY A 69 3.56 5.24 -15.48
N ASN A 70 2.89 5.82 -16.49
CA ASN A 70 3.48 6.75 -17.46
C ASN A 70 3.08 8.21 -17.21
N LEU A 71 2.39 8.50 -16.10
CA LEU A 71 2.09 9.87 -15.71
C LEU A 71 3.37 10.68 -15.46
N GLU A 72 3.22 12.01 -15.52
CA GLU A 72 4.28 12.91 -15.10
C GLU A 72 4.65 12.67 -13.62
N PRO A 73 5.95 12.78 -13.26
CA PRO A 73 6.42 12.49 -11.90
C PRO A 73 5.61 13.18 -10.79
N ASN A 74 5.30 14.47 -10.96
CA ASN A 74 4.57 15.26 -9.98
C ASN A 74 3.13 14.75 -9.77
N ILE A 75 2.48 14.28 -10.83
CA ILE A 75 1.11 13.76 -10.78
C ILE A 75 1.12 12.38 -10.12
N PHE A 76 2.09 11.52 -10.48
CA PHE A 76 2.23 10.21 -9.85
C PHE A 76 2.49 10.33 -8.34
N LEU A 77 3.39 11.24 -7.93
CA LEU A 77 3.65 11.54 -6.53
C LEU A 77 2.42 12.13 -5.81
N TYR A 78 1.64 12.98 -6.49
CA TYR A 78 0.39 13.49 -5.96
C TYR A 78 -0.61 12.36 -5.68
N VAL A 79 -0.76 11.40 -6.60
CA VAL A 79 -1.62 10.22 -6.42
C VAL A 79 -1.15 9.40 -5.21
N LEU A 80 0.13 9.08 -5.10
CA LEU A 80 0.68 8.35 -3.95
C LEU A 80 0.47 9.09 -2.62
N SER A 81 0.66 10.41 -2.60
CA SER A 81 0.40 11.24 -1.42
C SER A 81 -1.07 11.22 -1.04
N SER A 82 -1.97 11.34 -2.03
CA SER A 82 -3.42 11.27 -1.79
C SER A 82 -3.87 9.92 -1.24
N ILE A 83 -3.24 8.82 -1.67
CA ILE A 83 -3.49 7.48 -1.13
C ILE A 83 -3.02 7.40 0.31
N SER A 84 -1.85 7.96 0.63
CA SER A 84 -1.35 8.01 2.02
C SER A 84 -2.33 8.77 2.93
N ASP A 85 -2.81 9.93 2.49
CA ASP A 85 -3.81 10.73 3.22
C ASP A 85 -5.12 9.93 3.42
N GLY A 86 -5.56 9.19 2.40
CA GLY A 86 -6.78 8.37 2.42
C GLY A 86 -6.67 7.09 3.26
N LEU A 87 -5.47 6.54 3.45
CA LEU A 87 -5.25 5.37 4.31
C LEU A 87 -5.49 5.68 5.79
N VAL A 88 -5.15 6.91 6.20
CA VAL A 88 -5.31 7.44 7.58
C VAL A 88 -6.71 8.05 7.78
N ALA A 89 -7.53 8.14 6.73
CA ALA A 89 -8.87 8.67 6.84
C ALA A 89 -9.77 7.81 7.75
N LEU A 90 -10.65 8.47 8.52
CA LEU A 90 -11.59 7.81 9.45
C LEU A 90 -12.60 6.89 8.75
N ASP A 91 -12.84 7.14 7.46
CA ASP A 91 -13.80 6.38 6.67
C ASP A 91 -13.20 5.04 6.17
N SER A 92 -13.74 3.94 6.68
CA SER A 92 -13.29 2.58 6.32
C SER A 92 -13.46 2.25 4.85
N MET A 93 -14.44 2.83 4.15
CA MET A 93 -14.61 2.58 2.71
C MET A 93 -13.49 3.25 1.92
N VAL A 94 -13.15 4.50 2.26
CA VAL A 94 -12.04 5.24 1.64
C VAL A 94 -10.72 4.50 1.84
N SER A 95 -10.44 4.11 3.09
CA SER A 95 -9.23 3.36 3.43
C SER A 95 -9.17 2.02 2.67
N THR A 96 -10.30 1.32 2.47
CA THR A 96 -10.35 0.10 1.67
C THR A 96 -10.00 0.34 0.20
N SER A 97 -10.59 1.36 -0.45
CA SER A 97 -10.25 1.73 -1.82
C SER A 97 -8.79 2.16 -1.96
N CYS A 98 -8.23 2.87 -0.97
CA CYS A 98 -6.82 3.22 -0.92
C CYS A 98 -5.91 1.99 -0.82
N CYS A 99 -6.28 0.99 -0.01
CA CYS A 99 -5.54 -0.27 0.09
C CYS A 99 -5.51 -1.02 -1.25
N ALA A 100 -6.66 -1.13 -1.93
CA ALA A 100 -6.76 -1.78 -3.22
C ALA A 100 -5.93 -1.05 -4.29
N THR A 101 -6.05 0.29 -4.33
CA THR A 101 -5.25 1.15 -5.21
C THR A 101 -3.76 0.95 -4.99
N LEU A 102 -3.32 0.96 -3.73
CA LEU A 102 -1.93 0.79 -3.36
C LEU A 102 -1.41 -0.61 -3.73
N ASP A 103 -2.21 -1.67 -3.51
CA ASP A 103 -1.86 -3.02 -3.92
C ASP A 103 -1.67 -3.12 -5.44
N ASN A 104 -2.56 -2.49 -6.23
CA ASN A 104 -2.43 -2.43 -7.68
C ASN A 104 -1.11 -1.78 -8.12
N ILE A 105 -0.79 -0.60 -7.57
CA ILE A 105 0.43 0.15 -7.89
C ILE A 105 1.67 -0.67 -7.53
N VAL A 106 1.73 -1.16 -6.29
CA VAL A 106 2.88 -1.90 -5.76
C VAL A 106 3.09 -3.22 -6.51
N SER A 107 1.99 -3.93 -6.82
CA SER A 107 2.02 -5.15 -7.64
C SER A 107 2.58 -4.90 -9.04
N TYR A 108 2.18 -3.78 -9.65
CA TYR A 108 2.65 -3.39 -10.97
C TYR A 108 4.14 -3.04 -10.96
N ILE A 109 4.60 -2.24 -9.99
CA ILE A 109 6.02 -1.91 -9.81
C ILE A 109 6.84 -3.18 -9.61
N PHE A 110 6.40 -4.09 -8.72
CA PHE A 110 7.07 -5.37 -8.48
C PHE A 110 7.18 -6.23 -9.74
N LYS A 111 6.12 -6.23 -10.57
CA LYS A 111 6.07 -6.95 -11.86
C LYS A 111 7.06 -6.35 -12.86
N ILE A 112 7.14 -5.03 -12.98
CA ILE A 112 8.09 -4.38 -13.89
C ILE A 112 9.52 -4.65 -13.43
N LEU A 113 9.84 -4.47 -12.15
CA LEU A 113 11.18 -4.72 -11.62
C LEU A 113 11.62 -6.17 -11.83
N SER A 114 10.69 -7.12 -11.64
CA SER A 114 10.93 -8.53 -11.93
C SER A 114 11.20 -8.81 -13.42
N LYS A 115 10.54 -8.08 -14.33
CA LYS A 115 10.80 -8.16 -15.77
C LYS A 115 12.14 -7.54 -16.14
N ARG A 116 12.46 -6.35 -15.61
CA ARG A 116 13.74 -5.65 -15.84
C ARG A 116 14.92 -6.55 -15.47
N ASN A 117 14.88 -7.19 -14.30
CA ASN A 117 15.94 -8.12 -13.86
C ASN A 117 16.10 -9.35 -14.77
N LYS A 118 15.04 -9.78 -15.47
CA LYS A 118 15.10 -10.88 -16.46
C LYS A 118 15.61 -10.40 -17.82
N HIS A 119 15.28 -9.18 -18.24
CA HIS A 119 15.64 -8.61 -19.54
C HIS A 119 17.06 -8.04 -19.59
N VAL A 120 17.64 -7.61 -18.46
CA VAL A 120 19.07 -7.26 -18.37
C VAL A 120 19.95 -8.46 -18.77
N SER A 121 19.46 -9.70 -18.60
CA SER A 121 20.12 -10.91 -19.06
C SER A 121 19.93 -11.22 -20.56
N GLN A 122 19.07 -10.49 -21.29
CA GLN A 122 18.72 -10.76 -22.70
C GLN A 122 18.89 -9.57 -23.67
N GLY A 123 19.44 -8.44 -23.24
CA GLY A 123 19.95 -7.39 -24.14
C GLY A 123 18.90 -6.65 -24.99
N THR A 124 17.60 -6.72 -24.65
CA THR A 124 16.55 -5.96 -25.35
C THR A 124 16.21 -4.65 -24.64
N ALA A 125 16.01 -3.59 -25.44
CA ALA A 125 15.72 -2.23 -24.98
C ALA A 125 14.55 -2.23 -23.97
N THR A 126 14.80 -1.65 -22.81
CA THR A 126 13.82 -1.60 -21.71
C THR A 126 12.84 -0.47 -22.01
N GLU A 127 11.52 -0.75 -21.99
CA GLU A 127 10.52 0.32 -21.87
C GLU A 127 10.84 1.09 -20.57
N GLU A 128 11.28 2.33 -20.69
CA GLU A 128 11.52 3.21 -19.55
C GLU A 128 10.17 3.64 -18.97
N PHE A 129 9.77 2.99 -17.88
CA PHE A 129 8.55 3.38 -17.16
C PHE A 129 8.83 4.63 -16.32
N SER A 130 8.15 5.74 -16.62
CA SER A 130 8.28 7.04 -15.92
C SER A 130 8.15 6.91 -14.39
N CYS A 131 7.26 6.04 -13.91
CA CYS A 131 7.07 5.80 -12.48
C CYS A 131 8.30 5.18 -11.80
N LEU A 132 9.08 4.33 -12.48
CA LEU A 132 10.30 3.76 -11.90
C LEU A 132 11.35 4.84 -11.71
N THR A 133 11.59 5.66 -12.73
CA THR A 133 12.51 6.80 -12.63
C THR A 133 12.09 7.76 -11.53
N THR A 134 10.79 8.04 -11.42
CA THR A 134 10.23 8.89 -10.35
C THR A 134 10.53 8.31 -8.96
N LEU A 135 10.38 7.00 -8.78
CA LEU A 135 10.62 6.31 -7.50
C LEU A 135 12.11 6.16 -7.19
N GLU A 136 12.96 5.99 -8.19
CA GLU A 136 14.42 6.00 -8.03
C GLU A 136 14.91 7.36 -7.54
N LEU A 137 14.31 8.46 -8.01
CA LEU A 137 14.58 9.82 -7.55
C LEU A 137 13.95 10.14 -6.20
N ASN A 138 12.89 9.43 -5.80
CA ASN A 138 12.13 9.69 -4.57
C ASN A 138 11.90 8.38 -3.76
N PRO A 139 12.98 7.70 -3.30
CA PRO A 139 12.86 6.42 -2.60
C PRO A 139 12.08 6.52 -1.28
N GLU A 140 12.06 7.71 -0.68
CA GLU A 140 11.36 7.98 0.58
C GLU A 140 9.84 7.77 0.50
N VAL A 141 9.24 7.86 -0.68
CA VAL A 141 7.78 7.78 -0.83
C VAL A 141 7.27 6.39 -0.47
N LEU A 142 7.88 5.33 -1.00
CA LEU A 142 7.49 3.96 -0.65
C LEU A 142 7.84 3.61 0.79
N ARG A 143 8.94 4.16 1.33
CA ARG A 143 9.34 4.00 2.73
C ARG A 143 8.31 4.61 3.68
N GLN A 144 7.85 5.82 3.39
CA GLN A 144 6.80 6.51 4.14
C GLN A 144 5.47 5.74 4.07
N LEU A 145 5.08 5.25 2.90
CA LEU A 145 3.88 4.41 2.75
C LEU A 145 3.99 3.11 3.56
N LEU A 146 5.16 2.44 3.54
CA LEU A 146 5.42 1.25 4.35
C LEU A 146 5.26 1.55 5.85
N SER A 147 5.92 2.60 6.33
CA SER A 147 5.85 3.01 7.72
C SER A 147 4.41 3.38 8.13
N THR A 148 3.69 4.11 7.28
CA THR A 148 2.30 4.50 7.52
C THR A 148 1.39 3.27 7.65
N VAL A 149 1.42 2.36 6.68
CA VAL A 149 0.57 1.15 6.70
C VAL A 149 0.89 0.27 7.91
N LEU A 150 2.18 0.09 8.21
CA LEU A 150 2.59 -0.71 9.36
C LEU A 150 2.16 -0.08 10.70
N ASN A 151 2.31 1.23 10.85
CA ASN A 151 1.87 1.96 12.04
C ASN A 151 0.35 1.85 12.25
N ILE A 152 -0.45 2.00 11.19
CA ILE A 152 -1.91 1.82 11.25
C ILE A 152 -2.25 0.41 11.76
N ILE A 153 -1.56 -0.62 11.26
CA ILE A 153 -1.83 -2.01 11.68
C ILE A 153 -1.43 -2.26 13.15
N MET A 154 -0.29 -1.69 13.57
CA MET A 154 0.27 -1.94 14.91
C MET A 154 -0.45 -1.16 16.01
N PHE A 155 -0.86 0.08 15.74
CA PHE A 155 -1.25 1.02 16.80
C PHE A 155 -2.70 1.51 16.70
N GLU A 156 -3.36 1.36 15.56
CA GLU A 156 -4.74 1.83 15.38
C GLU A 156 -5.75 0.68 15.42
N ASP A 157 -7.03 1.04 15.64
CA ASP A 157 -8.17 0.15 15.44
C ASP A 157 -8.41 -0.09 13.93
N CYS A 158 -7.45 -0.76 13.30
CA CYS A 158 -7.48 -1.13 11.91
C CYS A 158 -8.66 -2.08 11.61
N LYS A 159 -9.76 -1.51 11.12
CA LYS A 159 -10.95 -2.25 10.66
C LYS A 159 -10.71 -2.98 9.34
N ASN A 160 -9.73 -2.52 8.55
CA ASN A 160 -9.44 -2.99 7.19
C ASN A 160 -8.18 -3.87 7.11
N GLN A 161 -7.90 -4.64 8.17
CA GLN A 161 -6.66 -5.42 8.27
C GLN A 161 -6.40 -6.34 7.07
N TRP A 162 -7.45 -6.99 6.57
CA TRP A 162 -7.39 -7.86 5.39
C TRP A 162 -7.05 -7.09 4.11
N SER A 163 -7.58 -5.88 3.98
CA SER A 163 -7.32 -5.00 2.83
C SER A 163 -5.89 -4.46 2.89
N MET A 164 -5.39 -4.12 4.09
CA MET A 164 -4.05 -3.56 4.30
C MET A 164 -2.91 -4.59 4.19
N SER A 165 -3.19 -5.87 4.40
CA SER A 165 -2.15 -6.91 4.36
C SER A 165 -1.47 -7.02 2.99
N ARG A 166 -2.25 -6.93 1.90
CA ARG A 166 -1.78 -7.06 0.53
C ARG A 166 -0.83 -5.93 0.11
N PRO A 167 -1.20 -4.64 0.22
CA PRO A 167 -0.28 -3.56 -0.09
C PRO A 167 0.93 -3.57 0.85
N LEU A 168 0.78 -3.93 2.13
CA LEU A 168 1.89 -4.04 3.06
C LEU A 168 2.94 -5.06 2.59
N LEU A 169 2.52 -6.27 2.22
CA LEU A 169 3.45 -7.28 1.71
C LEU A 169 4.25 -6.76 0.52
N GLY A 170 3.57 -6.14 -0.45
CA GLY A 170 4.24 -5.59 -1.61
C GLY A 170 5.22 -4.46 -1.26
N LEU A 171 4.87 -3.58 -0.32
CA LEU A 171 5.76 -2.52 0.16
C LEU A 171 7.00 -3.07 0.86
N ILE A 172 6.85 -4.13 1.67
CA ILE A 172 7.96 -4.85 2.32
C ILE A 172 8.89 -5.44 1.26
N LEU A 173 8.36 -6.18 0.28
CA LEU A 173 9.17 -6.83 -0.76
C LEU A 173 9.87 -5.83 -1.70
N LEU A 174 9.31 -4.62 -1.86
CA LEU A 174 9.97 -3.54 -2.60
C LEU A 174 11.07 -2.84 -1.77
N ASN A 175 10.98 -2.88 -0.43
CA ASN A 175 11.85 -2.11 0.47
C ASN A 175 12.44 -2.97 1.61
N GLU A 176 12.89 -4.18 1.31
CA GLU A 176 13.33 -5.18 2.31
C GLU A 176 14.36 -4.62 3.31
N LYS A 177 15.37 -3.88 2.83
CA LYS A 177 16.40 -3.28 3.68
C LYS A 177 15.82 -2.29 4.69
N TYR A 178 14.95 -1.40 4.21
CA TYR A 178 14.31 -0.40 5.06
C TYR A 178 13.31 -1.04 6.03
N PHE A 179 12.63 -2.12 5.63
CA PHE A 179 11.80 -2.89 6.55
C PHE A 179 12.61 -3.47 7.72
N THR A 180 13.80 -4.02 7.45
CA THR A 180 14.70 -4.50 8.52
C THR A 180 15.17 -3.38 9.44
N GLU A 181 15.51 -2.20 8.90
CA GLU A 181 15.86 -1.03 9.71
C GLU A 181 14.68 -0.59 10.59
N LEU A 182 13.46 -0.58 10.03
CA LEU A 182 12.24 -0.23 10.74
C LEU A 182 11.95 -1.22 11.87
N GLU A 183 12.08 -2.52 11.62
CA GLU A 183 11.98 -3.58 12.65
C GLU A 183 12.96 -3.32 13.80
N GLN A 184 14.24 -3.09 13.49
CA GLN A 184 15.27 -2.84 14.50
C GLN A 184 14.96 -1.60 15.35
N ASN A 185 14.52 -0.51 14.70
CA ASN A 185 14.15 0.72 15.39
C ASN A 185 12.93 0.52 16.31
N LEU A 186 11.91 -0.20 15.84
CA LEU A 186 10.72 -0.52 16.64
C LEU A 186 11.08 -1.42 17.82
N VAL A 187 11.90 -2.45 17.63
CA VAL A 187 12.37 -3.32 18.71
C VAL A 187 13.17 -2.52 19.73
N ALA A 188 14.14 -1.70 19.30
CA ALA A 188 14.97 -0.89 20.18
C ALA A 188 14.15 0.14 20.99
N SER A 189 13.01 0.61 20.45
CA SER A 189 12.10 1.51 21.15
C SER A 189 11.29 0.83 22.28
N GLN A 190 11.25 -0.51 22.33
CA GLN A 190 10.54 -1.24 23.37
C GLN A 190 11.38 -1.41 24.65
N PRO A 191 10.73 -1.54 25.82
CA PRO A 191 11.39 -1.95 27.06
C PRO A 191 12.15 -3.28 26.88
N ILE A 192 13.30 -3.45 27.53
CA ILE A 192 14.23 -4.60 27.36
C ILE A 192 13.50 -5.95 27.44
N ASN A 193 12.57 -6.11 28.38
CA ASN A 193 11.80 -7.34 28.58
C ASN A 193 10.82 -7.64 27.43
N LYS A 194 10.46 -6.66 26.61
CA LYS A 194 9.55 -6.78 25.46
C LYS A 194 10.28 -6.82 24.11
N GLN A 195 11.59 -6.54 24.07
CA GLN A 195 12.37 -6.54 22.84
C GLN A 195 12.43 -7.91 22.17
N GLN A 196 12.79 -8.96 22.94
CA GLN A 196 12.89 -10.31 22.39
C GLN A 196 11.54 -10.85 21.88
N PRO A 197 10.41 -10.72 22.62
CA PRO A 197 9.09 -11.04 22.08
C PRO A 197 8.72 -10.26 20.82
N MET A 198 9.11 -8.98 20.72
CA MET A 198 8.84 -8.16 19.52
C MET A 198 9.60 -8.70 18.30
N VAL A 199 10.87 -9.08 18.45
CA VAL A 199 11.66 -9.73 17.38
C VAL A 199 10.98 -11.02 16.92
N GLU A 200 10.48 -11.83 17.84
CA GLU A 200 9.77 -13.07 17.52
C GLU A 200 8.46 -12.81 16.75
N CYS A 201 7.74 -11.72 17.07
CA CYS A 201 6.57 -11.29 16.32
C CYS A 201 6.91 -10.97 14.86
N PHE A 202 7.95 -10.16 14.61
CA PHE A 202 8.38 -9.83 13.24
C PHE A 202 8.89 -11.06 12.47
N LYS A 203 9.58 -11.98 13.14
CA LYS A 203 9.98 -13.26 12.55
C LYS A 203 8.77 -14.11 12.16
N ALA A 204 7.75 -14.17 13.02
CA ALA A 204 6.50 -14.88 12.73
C ALA A 204 5.72 -14.24 11.58
N LEU A 205 5.73 -12.90 11.49
CA LEU A 205 5.10 -12.15 10.40
C LEU A 205 5.62 -12.60 9.02
N MET A 206 6.93 -12.77 8.89
CA MET A 206 7.60 -13.16 7.63
C MET A 206 7.79 -14.68 7.47
N GLN A 207 7.24 -15.50 8.37
CA GLN A 207 7.44 -16.95 8.32
C GLN A 207 6.75 -17.59 7.10
N ASN A 208 7.54 -18.31 6.30
CA ASN A 208 7.12 -18.94 5.04
C ASN A 208 6.59 -17.93 4.01
N VAL A 209 7.04 -16.68 4.06
CA VAL A 209 6.73 -15.65 3.06
C VAL A 209 7.83 -15.64 2.02
N GLU A 210 7.47 -15.90 0.77
CA GLU A 210 8.40 -15.86 -0.35
C GLU A 210 8.52 -14.45 -0.94
N ARG A 211 9.56 -14.21 -1.73
CA ARG A 211 9.70 -12.97 -2.51
C ARG A 211 8.82 -13.00 -3.77
N SER A 212 7.51 -13.10 -3.57
CA SER A 212 6.52 -13.13 -4.65
C SER A 212 5.20 -12.51 -4.22
N LEU A 213 4.41 -12.04 -5.19
CA LEU A 213 3.09 -11.46 -4.94
C LEU A 213 1.95 -12.35 -5.44
N ASN A 214 2.17 -13.68 -5.46
CA ASN A 214 1.11 -14.63 -5.84
C ASN A 214 0.03 -14.74 -4.75
N GLY A 215 -1.15 -15.25 -5.12
CA GLY A 215 -2.29 -15.35 -4.19
C GLY A 215 -1.98 -16.15 -2.93
N LYS A 216 -1.34 -17.32 -3.07
CA LYS A 216 -0.99 -18.19 -1.92
C LYS A 216 -0.07 -17.47 -0.92
N ASN A 217 0.92 -16.73 -1.41
CA ASN A 217 1.87 -16.00 -0.57
C ASN A 217 1.18 -14.81 0.13
N ARG A 218 0.29 -14.09 -0.58
CA ARG A 218 -0.54 -13.02 0.02
C ARG A 218 -1.45 -13.54 1.12
N ASP A 219 -2.09 -14.69 0.90
CA ASP A 219 -2.97 -15.31 1.89
C ASP A 219 -2.17 -15.76 3.13
N ARG A 220 -0.98 -16.34 2.91
CA ARG A 220 -0.07 -16.72 3.99
C ARG A 220 0.36 -15.50 4.83
N PHE A 221 0.80 -14.43 4.18
CA PHE A 221 1.17 -13.19 4.87
C PHE A 221 -0.02 -12.61 5.65
N THR A 222 -1.22 -12.64 5.09
CA THR A 222 -2.44 -12.14 5.77
C THR A 222 -2.75 -12.93 7.04
N GLN A 223 -2.57 -14.25 7.03
CA GLN A 223 -2.70 -15.09 8.22
C GLN A 223 -1.65 -14.72 9.27
N ASN A 224 -0.38 -14.62 8.87
CA ASN A 224 0.71 -14.25 9.77
C ASN A 224 0.47 -12.86 10.40
N LEU A 225 0.00 -11.89 9.62
CA LEU A 225 -0.31 -10.53 10.09
C LEU A 225 -1.40 -10.52 11.16
N SER A 226 -2.37 -11.44 11.08
CA SER A 226 -3.43 -11.58 12.08
C SER A 226 -2.90 -12.07 13.42
N VAL A 227 -1.94 -13.00 13.40
CA VAL A 227 -1.23 -13.46 14.58
C VAL A 227 -0.35 -12.34 15.14
N PHE A 228 0.46 -11.72 14.29
CA PHE A 228 1.34 -10.59 14.64
C PHE A 228 0.59 -9.48 15.39
N ARG A 229 -0.56 -9.03 14.87
CA ARG A 229 -1.34 -7.97 15.51
C ARG A 229 -1.86 -8.36 16.88
N ARG A 230 -2.36 -9.60 17.02
CA ARG A 230 -2.84 -10.12 18.31
C ARG A 230 -1.71 -10.14 19.32
N ASP A 231 -0.54 -10.62 18.92
CA ASP A 231 0.60 -10.79 19.82
C ASP A 231 1.17 -9.41 20.24
N ILE A 232 1.26 -8.44 19.32
CA ILE A 232 1.60 -7.04 19.65
C ILE A 232 0.58 -6.42 20.62
N THR A 233 -0.71 -6.64 20.39
CA THR A 233 -1.76 -6.13 21.28
C THR A 233 -1.65 -6.73 22.68
N ASN A 234 -1.22 -7.98 22.80
CA ASN A 234 -0.96 -8.61 24.10
C ASN A 234 0.31 -8.06 24.76
N LEU A 235 1.35 -7.78 23.98
CA LEU A 235 2.58 -7.15 24.47
C LEU A 235 2.32 -5.73 25.00
N SER A 236 1.41 -4.98 24.40
CA SER A 236 1.04 -3.63 24.87
C SER A 236 0.16 -3.69 26.13
N LYS A 237 -0.73 -4.68 26.25
CA LYS A 237 -1.67 -4.85 27.37
C LYS A 237 -1.09 -5.43 28.66
N ASN A 238 0.18 -5.84 28.70
CA ASN A 238 0.84 -6.27 29.94
C ASN A 238 1.59 -5.07 30.57
N PRO A 239 0.96 -4.24 31.41
CA PRO A 239 1.64 -3.65 32.53
C PRO A 239 1.89 -4.78 33.54
N SER A 240 2.99 -4.68 34.26
CA SER A 240 3.38 -5.60 35.30
C SER A 240 2.31 -5.68 36.41
N GLU A 241 1.32 -6.56 36.29
CA GLU A 241 0.56 -7.05 37.45
C GLU A 241 1.47 -8.03 38.19
N ASN A 242 2.41 -7.49 38.97
CA ASN A 242 2.78 -8.16 40.21
C ASN A 242 1.67 -7.79 41.21
N PRO A 243 0.76 -8.69 41.59
CA PRO A 243 0.06 -8.49 42.85
C PRO A 243 1.16 -8.54 43.92
N VAL A 244 1.41 -7.39 44.55
CA VAL A 244 2.17 -7.36 45.79
C VAL A 244 1.39 -8.27 46.74
N ASN A 245 1.92 -9.47 46.96
CA ASN A 245 1.59 -10.30 48.11
C ASN A 245 1.89 -9.44 49.34
N THR A 246 0.86 -8.73 49.81
CA THR A 246 0.81 -8.29 51.20
C THR A 246 0.27 -9.48 51.99
N ASP A 247 1.11 -10.51 52.11
CA ASP A 247 0.99 -11.46 53.19
C ASP A 247 1.32 -10.72 54.50
N MET A 248 0.37 -10.81 55.44
CA MET A 248 0.55 -10.83 56.89
C MET A 248 1.73 -10.04 57.50
N MET A 249 1.43 -8.98 58.24
CA MET A 249 1.92 -8.76 59.61
C MET A 249 1.32 -7.48 60.22
N ASN A 250 0.28 -7.66 61.04
CA ASN A 250 0.06 -7.12 62.39
C ASN A 250 -1.41 -7.02 62.74
#